data_AF-A0A944ZUB9-F1
#
_entry.id   AF-A0A944ZUB9-F1
#
_cell.length_a   1.000
_cell.length_b   1.000
_cell.length_c   1.000
_cell.angle_alpha   90.00
_cell.angle_beta   90.00
_cell.angle_gamma   90.00
#
_symmetry.space_group_name_H-M   'P 1'
#
loop_
_entity.id
_entity.type
_entity.pdbx_description
1 polymer ?
#
loop_
_entity_poly.entity_id
_entity_poly.type
_entity_poly.pdbx_seq_one_letter_code
_entity_poly.pdbx_strand_id
1 'polypeptide(L)'
;MKNLKKVMLGLLVLSIWLIPTSTLAAGKSIEGITFLDDVEKVEWYKTDGRHIIVGWKGLPEDFYHWNYKTAVKASKLSRQKVHVWSVRYHQKHWSPGEGGQICITTATWGRFEKTNCRKY
;
A
#
# COMPACT_ATOMS: atom_id res chain seq x y z
N MET A 1 -24.74 -58.26 23.72
CA MET A 1 -24.89 -58.57 22.28
C MET A 1 -24.77 -57.29 21.47
N LYS A 2 -23.79 -57.26 20.54
CA LYS A 2 -23.74 -56.55 19.24
C LYS A 2 -24.04 -55.03 19.24
N ASN A 3 -23.00 -54.19 19.28
CA ASN A 3 -22.36 -53.56 18.11
C ASN A 3 -23.32 -52.75 17.23
N LEU A 4 -23.35 -51.41 17.40
CA LEU A 4 -23.63 -50.49 16.31
C LEU A 4 -22.48 -49.49 16.19
N LYS A 5 -21.39 -49.99 15.61
CA LYS A 5 -20.25 -49.20 15.12
C LYS A 5 -20.65 -48.55 13.81
N LYS A 6 -20.26 -47.27 13.66
CA LYS A 6 -19.89 -46.58 12.41
C LYS A 6 -21.01 -46.36 11.39
N VAL A 7 -21.47 -45.11 11.30
CA VAL A 7 -21.97 -44.54 10.03
C VAL A 7 -21.25 -43.21 9.81
N MET A 8 -20.18 -43.29 9.00
CA MET A 8 -19.85 -42.39 7.88
C MET A 8 -19.91 -40.88 8.19
N LEU A 9 -18.82 -40.21 8.58
CA LEU A 9 -17.67 -39.84 7.74
C LEU A 9 -18.08 -39.42 6.31
N GLY A 10 -18.12 -38.11 6.04
CA GLY A 10 -18.01 -37.61 4.67
C GLY A 10 -18.85 -36.38 4.33
N LEU A 11 -18.51 -35.21 4.89
CA LEU A 11 -18.76 -33.90 4.24
C LEU A 11 -17.93 -32.83 4.94
N LEU A 12 -16.61 -32.92 4.75
CA LEU A 12 -15.66 -31.90 5.22
C LEU A 12 -14.66 -31.63 4.10
N VAL A 13 -15.17 -31.09 2.99
CA VAL A 13 -14.35 -30.59 1.89
C VAL A 13 -15.00 -29.32 1.34
N LEU A 14 -14.17 -28.29 1.14
CA LEU A 14 -14.46 -26.96 0.59
C LEU A 14 -14.77 -25.82 1.58
N SER A 15 -14.09 -25.77 2.73
CA SER A 15 -13.56 -24.47 3.18
C SER A 15 -12.26 -24.21 2.42
N ILE A 16 -12.38 -23.82 1.15
CA ILE A 16 -11.27 -23.20 0.44
C ILE A 16 -10.83 -22.04 1.30
N TRP A 17 -9.64 -22.17 1.87
CA TRP A 17 -8.92 -21.12 2.53
C TRP A 17 -8.80 -19.97 1.53
N LEU A 18 -9.69 -19.00 1.63
CA LEU A 18 -9.49 -17.64 1.13
C LEU A 18 -8.34 -17.06 1.95
N ILE A 19 -7.11 -17.47 1.66
CA ILE A 19 -5.94 -16.71 2.09
C ILE A 19 -6.02 -15.44 1.25
N PRO A 20 -6.28 -14.26 1.85
CA PRO A 20 -6.39 -13.04 1.09
C PRO A 20 -5.01 -12.75 0.52
N THR A 21 -4.80 -12.98 -0.78
CA THR A 21 -3.55 -12.68 -1.51
C THR A 21 -3.13 -11.20 -1.41
N SER A 22 -3.99 -10.33 -0.88
CA SER A 22 -3.74 -8.91 -0.65
C SER A 22 -2.71 -8.62 0.46
N THR A 23 -2.58 -9.46 1.49
CA THR A 23 -1.62 -9.21 2.60
C THR A 23 -0.17 -9.32 2.15
N LEU A 24 0.14 -10.27 1.27
CA LEU A 24 1.50 -10.44 0.71
C LEU A 24 1.94 -9.23 -0.13
N ALA A 25 1.02 -8.60 -0.86
CA ALA A 25 1.31 -7.43 -1.68
C ALA A 25 1.51 -6.15 -0.84
N ALA A 26 0.74 -6.00 0.23
CA ALA A 26 0.90 -4.89 1.17
C ALA A 26 2.27 -4.96 1.88
N GLY A 27 2.66 -6.14 2.37
CA GLY A 27 3.96 -6.32 3.06
C GLY A 27 5.17 -5.94 2.21
N LYS A 28 5.21 -6.37 0.94
CA LYS A 28 6.30 -6.02 0.00
C LYS A 28 6.35 -4.53 -0.36
N SER A 29 5.20 -3.85 -0.30
CA SER A 29 5.12 -2.42 -0.57
C SER A 29 5.70 -1.61 0.59
N ILE A 30 5.48 -2.05 1.84
CA ILE A 30 6.05 -1.43 3.05
C ILE A 30 7.57 -1.51 3.05
N GLU A 31 8.16 -2.69 2.76
CA GLU A 31 9.62 -2.86 2.69
C GLU A 31 10.25 -1.91 1.65
N GLY A 32 9.54 -1.64 0.55
CA GLY A 32 10.01 -0.75 -0.50
C GLY A 32 10.07 0.73 -0.15
N ILE A 33 9.51 1.13 0.99
CA ILE A 33 9.32 2.54 1.36
C ILE A 33 9.83 2.90 2.77
N THR A 34 10.51 1.99 3.47
CA THR A 34 11.12 2.26 4.78
C THR A 34 12.11 3.42 4.75
N PHE A 35 12.71 3.71 3.60
CA PHE A 35 13.57 4.90 3.43
C PHE A 35 12.83 6.23 3.72
N LEU A 36 11.49 6.24 3.79
CA LEU A 36 10.72 7.40 4.21
C LEU A 36 10.92 7.74 5.69
N ASP A 37 11.37 6.79 6.52
CA ASP A 37 11.74 7.03 7.92
C ASP A 37 12.89 8.05 8.04
N ASP A 38 13.76 8.12 7.03
CA ASP A 38 14.91 9.04 6.97
C ASP A 38 14.58 10.40 6.32
N VAL A 39 13.34 10.60 5.85
CA VAL A 39 12.94 11.84 5.18
C VAL A 39 12.36 12.81 6.21
N GLU A 40 13.12 13.84 6.57
CA GLU A 40 12.80 14.81 7.65
C GLU A 40 11.34 15.34 7.63
N LYS A 41 10.79 15.60 6.44
CA LYS A 41 9.44 16.17 6.29
C LYS A 41 8.31 15.13 6.29
N VAL A 42 8.60 13.84 6.34
CA VAL A 42 7.61 12.78 6.52
C VAL A 42 7.32 12.64 8.02
N GLU A 43 6.05 12.74 8.40
CA GLU A 43 5.62 12.46 9.78
C GLU A 43 5.15 11.01 9.93
N TRP A 44 4.42 10.52 8.94
CA TRP A 44 3.89 9.16 8.93
C TRP A 44 3.66 8.71 7.51
N TYR A 45 3.64 7.40 7.32
CA TYR A 45 3.10 6.79 6.11
C TYR A 45 2.34 5.52 6.49
N LYS A 46 1.41 5.14 5.63
CA LYS A 46 0.69 3.87 5.74
C LYS A 46 0.43 3.29 4.36
N THR A 47 0.17 1.99 4.32
CA THR A 47 -0.24 1.28 3.12
C THR A 47 -1.67 0.80 3.24
N ASP A 48 -2.44 0.96 2.17
CA ASP A 48 -3.79 0.41 2.01
C ASP A 48 -3.87 -0.28 0.64
N GLY A 49 -3.62 -1.59 0.62
CA GLY A 49 -3.53 -2.37 -0.61
C GLY A 49 -2.46 -1.85 -1.57
N ARG A 50 -2.89 -1.24 -2.70
CA ARG A 50 -2.02 -0.64 -3.73
C ARG A 50 -1.77 0.85 -3.51
N HIS A 51 -2.26 1.39 -2.40
CA HIS A 51 -2.14 2.79 -2.04
C HIS A 51 -1.11 2.95 -0.94
N ILE A 52 -0.24 3.94 -1.11
CA ILE A 52 0.69 4.42 -0.09
C ILE A 52 0.24 5.83 0.22
N ILE A 53 0.04 6.15 1.49
CA ILE A 53 -0.35 7.48 1.94
C ILE A 53 0.80 8.02 2.77
N VAL A 54 1.30 9.21 2.40
CA VAL A 54 2.42 9.88 3.06
C VAL A 54 1.92 11.20 3.65
N GLY A 55 2.05 11.34 4.97
CA GLY A 55 1.71 12.54 5.72
C GLY A 55 2.92 13.45 5.88
N TRP A 56 2.86 14.65 5.29
CA TRP A 56 3.97 15.60 5.26
C TRP A 56 3.81 16.72 6.29
N LYS A 57 4.85 17.00 7.09
CA LYS A 57 4.93 18.15 8.03
C LYS A 57 5.02 19.49 7.31
N GLY A 58 5.48 19.45 6.07
CA GLY A 58 5.66 20.54 5.14
C GLY A 58 6.14 19.97 3.81
N LEU A 59 6.13 20.76 2.74
CA LEU A 59 6.64 20.29 1.45
C LEU A 59 8.17 20.42 1.46
N PRO A 60 8.94 19.32 1.35
CA PRO A 60 10.38 19.42 1.12
C PRO A 60 10.65 20.02 -0.28
N GLU A 61 11.85 20.56 -0.49
CA GLU A 61 12.27 21.09 -1.81
C GLU A 61 12.13 20.01 -2.90
N ASP A 62 12.58 18.79 -2.59
CA ASP A 62 12.50 17.61 -3.46
C ASP A 62 11.16 16.86 -3.38
N PHE A 63 10.05 17.53 -3.04
CA PHE A 63 8.74 16.90 -2.85
C PHE A 63 8.28 16.04 -4.04
N TYR A 64 8.50 16.54 -5.26
CA TYR A 64 8.25 15.78 -6.48
C TYR A 64 9.08 14.49 -6.52
N HIS A 65 10.39 14.60 -6.24
CA HIS A 65 11.32 13.48 -6.33
C HIS A 65 10.99 12.39 -5.31
N TRP A 66 10.65 12.76 -4.07
CA TRP A 66 10.26 11.79 -3.06
C TRP A 66 9.02 11.00 -3.46
N ASN A 67 7.97 11.68 -3.93
CA ASN A 67 6.75 11.02 -4.41
C ASN A 67 7.01 10.09 -5.60
N TYR A 68 7.82 10.54 -6.57
CA TYR A 68 8.28 9.74 -7.70
C TYR A 68 9.02 8.48 -7.23
N LYS A 69 10.03 8.65 -6.37
CA LYS A 69 10.89 7.57 -5.87
C LYS A 69 10.08 6.53 -5.11
N THR A 70 9.15 6.96 -4.25
CA THR A 70 8.24 6.08 -3.51
C THR A 70 7.39 5.25 -4.47
N ALA A 71 6.75 5.87 -5.46
CA ALA A 71 5.88 5.15 -6.40
C ALA A 71 6.67 4.13 -7.23
N VAL A 72 7.82 4.53 -7.76
CA VAL A 72 8.67 3.67 -8.58
C VAL A 72 9.23 2.50 -7.79
N LYS A 73 9.80 2.73 -6.60
CA LYS A 73 10.36 1.64 -5.77
C LYS A 73 9.28 0.66 -5.33
N ALA A 74 8.16 1.15 -4.81
CA ALA A 74 7.07 0.30 -4.37
C ALA A 74 6.45 -0.52 -5.52
N SER A 75 6.21 0.10 -6.69
CA SER A 75 5.67 -0.60 -7.86
C SER A 75 6.64 -1.64 -8.43
N LYS A 76 7.96 -1.39 -8.35
CA LYS A 76 9.00 -2.35 -8.76
C LYS A 76 8.99 -3.58 -7.86
N LEU A 77 8.97 -3.38 -6.54
CA LEU A 77 9.04 -4.48 -5.56
C LEU A 77 7.75 -5.29 -5.48
N SER A 78 6.60 -4.62 -5.50
CA SER A 78 5.28 -5.30 -5.49
C SER A 78 4.95 -5.98 -6.82
N ARG A 79 5.60 -5.58 -7.93
CA ARG A 79 5.22 -5.93 -9.31
C ARG A 79 3.76 -5.59 -9.62
N GLN A 80 3.29 -4.46 -9.13
CA GLN A 80 1.92 -3.98 -9.32
C GLN A 80 1.89 -2.50 -9.66
N LYS A 81 0.69 -2.02 -10.02
CA LYS A 81 0.37 -0.60 -10.04
C LYS A 81 0.25 -0.08 -8.61
N VAL A 82 0.92 1.03 -8.31
CA VAL A 82 0.94 1.67 -7.00
C VAL A 82 0.55 3.13 -7.14
N HIS A 83 -0.23 3.62 -6.18
CA HIS A 83 -0.61 5.01 -6.03
C HIS A 83 -0.02 5.58 -4.75
N VAL A 84 0.78 6.63 -4.85
CA VAL A 84 1.30 7.37 -3.71
C VAL A 84 0.50 8.65 -3.55
N TRP A 85 -0.22 8.76 -2.44
CA TRP A 85 -0.98 9.93 -2.04
C TRP A 85 -0.17 10.75 -1.06
N SER A 86 0.02 12.03 -1.36
CA SER A 86 0.58 12.99 -0.42
C SER A 86 -0.53 13.77 0.25
N VAL A 87 -0.53 13.78 1.58
CA VAL A 87 -1.51 14.49 2.41
C VAL A 87 -0.80 15.32 3.48
N ARG A 88 -1.55 16.20 4.16
CA ARG A 88 -1.01 16.95 5.31
C ARG A 88 -0.88 16.03 6.51
N TYR A 89 0.16 16.20 7.32
CA TYR A 89 0.47 15.31 8.45
C TYR A 89 -0.65 15.15 9.50
N HIS A 90 -1.59 16.10 9.63
CA HIS A 90 -2.71 15.95 10.56
C HIS A 90 -3.80 14.99 10.05
N GLN A 91 -3.78 14.61 8.77
CA GLN A 91 -4.79 13.75 8.14
C GLN A 91 -4.51 12.24 8.36
N LYS A 92 -4.25 11.82 9.61
CA LYS A 92 -3.82 10.44 9.94
C LYS A 92 -4.82 9.35 9.51
N HIS A 93 -6.10 9.67 9.54
CA HIS A 93 -7.18 8.75 9.17
C HIS A 93 -7.59 8.82 7.71
N TRP A 94 -6.88 9.59 6.88
CA TRP A 94 -7.23 9.79 5.48
C TRP A 94 -7.22 8.51 4.65
N SER A 95 -8.16 8.38 3.73
CA SER A 95 -8.28 7.23 2.82
C SER A 95 -8.39 7.64 1.35
N PRO A 96 -7.95 6.78 0.40
CA PRO A 96 -8.08 7.05 -1.03
C PRO A 96 -9.50 7.47 -1.43
N GLY A 97 -9.63 8.66 -2.03
CA GLY A 97 -10.91 9.19 -2.50
C GLY A 97 -11.57 10.22 -1.59
N GLU A 98 -11.11 10.42 -0.35
CA GLU A 98 -11.70 11.38 0.60
C GLU A 98 -11.51 12.86 0.22
N GLY A 99 -10.62 13.18 -0.74
CA GLY A 99 -10.33 14.56 -1.13
C GLY A 99 -9.34 15.26 -0.18
N GLY A 100 -8.96 16.50 -0.50
CA GLY A 100 -8.03 17.28 0.33
C GLY A 100 -6.57 16.77 0.32
N GLN A 101 -6.24 15.79 -0.52
CA GLN A 101 -4.86 15.40 -0.81
C GLN A 101 -4.10 16.55 -1.47
N ILE A 102 -2.79 16.60 -1.24
CA ILE A 102 -1.87 17.54 -1.88
C ILE A 102 -1.66 17.11 -3.33
N CYS A 103 -1.31 15.84 -3.54
CA CYS A 103 -1.10 15.28 -4.88
C CYS A 103 -1.11 13.75 -4.85
N ILE A 104 -1.10 13.15 -6.03
CA ILE A 104 -0.99 11.72 -6.29
C ILE A 104 0.10 11.46 -7.33
N THR A 105 0.92 10.43 -7.09
CA THR A 105 1.88 9.88 -8.06
C THR A 105 1.59 8.41 -8.30
N THR A 106 1.61 7.98 -9.56
CA THR A 106 1.30 6.61 -9.98
C THR A 106 2.46 6.00 -10.74
N ALA A 107 2.76 4.73 -10.45
CA ALA A 107 3.75 3.94 -11.17
C ALA A 107 3.29 2.47 -11.27
N THR A 108 3.72 1.78 -12.32
CA THR A 108 3.42 0.37 -12.56
C THR A 108 4.70 -0.37 -12.92
N TRP A 109 4.98 -1.46 -12.21
CA TRP A 109 6.15 -2.32 -12.47
C TRP A 109 7.48 -1.57 -12.51
N GLY A 110 7.65 -0.58 -11.62
CA GLY A 110 8.86 0.24 -11.56
C GLY A 110 8.94 1.31 -12.64
N ARG A 111 7.88 1.53 -13.43
CA ARG A 111 7.80 2.60 -14.42
C ARG A 111 6.84 3.67 -13.95
N PHE A 112 7.32 4.90 -13.93
CA PHE A 112 6.49 6.07 -13.66
C PHE A 112 5.39 6.20 -14.72
N GLU A 113 4.16 6.49 -14.30
CA GLU A 113 3.05 6.77 -15.22
C GLU A 113 2.72 8.27 -15.23
N LYS A 114 2.28 8.80 -14.08
CA LYS A 114 1.79 10.17 -13.98
C LYS A 114 1.85 10.70 -12.56
N THR A 115 1.87 12.02 -12.44
CA THR A 115 1.72 12.72 -11.17
C THR A 115 1.06 14.08 -11.39
N ASN A 116 0.34 14.56 -10.39
CA ASN A 116 -0.07 15.96 -10.30
C ASN A 116 0.69 16.72 -9.20
N CYS A 117 1.75 16.14 -8.63
CA CYS A 117 2.65 16.85 -7.71
C CYS A 117 3.40 17.93 -8.48
N ARG A 118 3.47 19.15 -7.91
CA ARG A 118 4.22 20.25 -8.51
C ARG A 118 5.71 19.96 -8.46
N LYS A 119 6.38 20.22 -9.58
CA LYS A 119 7.83 20.32 -9.66
C LYS A 119 8.15 21.79 -9.38
N TYR A 120 8.80 22.04 -8.25
CA TYR A 120 9.30 23.38 -7.92
C TYR A 120 10.71 23.55 -8.49
#